data_AF-A0A850GB07-F1
#
_entry.id   AF-A0A850GB07-F1
#
_cell.length_a   1.000
_cell.length_b   1.000
_cell.length_c   1.000
_cell.angle_alpha   90.00
_cell.angle_beta   90.00
_cell.angle_gamma   90.00
#
_symmetry.space_group_name_H-M   'P 1'
#
loop_
_entity.id
_entity.type
_entity.pdbx_description
1 polymer ?
#
loop_
_entity_poly.entity_id
_entity_poly.type
_entity_poly.pdbx_seq_one_letter_code
_entity_poly.pdbx_strand_id
1 'polypeptide(L)'
;MTNKLSNYALTLFACLGLTLSITACGDSSGDDDVGDDDEASGTEDTTESDSGTETETGSDDGETGTTTEGETDVGETDTTEETAGDLPNGAACTSDGECMSANCYVVPFLGGQCGECNEDADCDAGGCTAPNPFESNGSTCNMGELGGGCESSDVCEDGLTCGNVLDLLGLIQINTCGNCETDDMCTDDQICAPLVSVEEFSGVNDCIDPGTLEQDAFCNLEGNGDNACASGICSTIDIMGLAEVGACGQCNSDDDCAGDTCVAGEFVLDSGMLVGSTCQ
;
A
#
# COMPACT_ATOMS: atom_id res chain seq x y z
N MET A 1 10.72 43.90 -6.48
CA MET A 1 11.10 43.47 -5.12
C MET A 1 11.76 42.12 -5.28
N THR A 2 13.08 42.10 -5.14
CA THR A 2 13.99 40.95 -5.18
C THR A 2 13.97 40.21 -3.85
N ASN A 3 13.77 38.90 -3.85
CA ASN A 3 14.19 37.91 -2.84
C ASN A 3 13.76 36.52 -3.36
N LYS A 4 14.46 35.40 -3.21
CA LYS A 4 15.83 35.03 -2.85
C LYS A 4 15.88 33.53 -3.21
N LEU A 5 16.72 33.13 -4.16
CA LEU A 5 17.00 31.72 -4.46
C LEU A 5 17.80 31.13 -3.29
N SER A 6 17.28 30.08 -2.66
CA SER A 6 17.99 29.30 -1.64
C SER A 6 18.65 28.09 -2.31
N ASN A 7 19.97 28.12 -2.37
CA ASN A 7 20.82 27.00 -2.78
C ASN A 7 20.78 25.92 -1.69
N TYR A 8 20.28 24.73 -2.02
CA TYR A 8 20.62 23.51 -1.27
C TYR A 8 21.57 22.68 -2.12
N ALA A 9 22.86 22.81 -1.79
CA ALA A 9 23.91 21.92 -2.22
C ALA A 9 23.82 20.66 -1.33
N LEU A 10 23.32 19.55 -1.88
CA LEU A 10 23.46 18.24 -1.24
C LEU A 10 24.65 17.51 -1.85
N THR A 11 25.49 17.06 -0.95
CA THR A 11 26.88 16.69 -1.20
C THR A 11 26.96 15.20 -1.46
N LEU A 12 27.59 14.87 -2.57
CA LEU A 12 28.15 13.56 -2.95
C LEU A 12 28.72 12.78 -1.74
N PHE A 13 28.25 11.55 -1.52
CA PHE A 13 29.02 10.52 -0.82
C PHE A 13 29.13 9.27 -1.71
N ALA A 14 30.29 9.16 -2.35
CA ALA A 14 30.79 7.94 -2.98
C ALA A 14 31.58 7.10 -1.96
N CYS A 15 31.76 5.82 -2.28
CA CYS A 15 32.42 4.72 -1.55
C CYS A 15 31.42 3.84 -0.78
N LEU A 16 31.38 2.52 -0.93
CA LEU A 16 32.51 1.59 -0.98
C LEU A 16 32.06 0.27 -1.62
N GLY A 17 32.81 -0.22 -2.61
CA GLY A 17 32.58 -1.54 -3.20
C GLY A 17 33.02 -2.68 -2.28
N LEU A 18 32.32 -3.81 -2.36
CA LEU A 18 32.81 -5.08 -1.89
C LEU A 18 32.57 -6.14 -2.97
N THR A 19 33.64 -6.47 -3.70
CA THR A 19 33.72 -7.62 -4.58
C THR A 19 33.93 -8.89 -3.74
N LEU A 20 33.01 -9.86 -3.81
CA LEU A 20 33.31 -11.25 -3.45
C LEU A 20 33.21 -12.12 -4.70
N SER A 21 34.38 -12.49 -5.22
CA SER A 21 34.56 -13.58 -6.18
C SER A 21 34.90 -14.85 -5.39
N ILE A 22 34.13 -15.93 -5.57
CA ILE A 22 34.51 -17.26 -5.10
C ILE A 22 34.53 -18.23 -6.28
N THR A 23 35.76 -18.45 -6.75
CA THR A 23 36.39 -19.67 -7.25
C THR A 23 35.51 -20.88 -7.61
N ALA A 24 35.61 -21.23 -8.89
CA ALA A 24 35.36 -22.54 -9.45
C ALA A 24 36.37 -23.61 -8.99
N CYS A 25 35.83 -24.78 -8.63
CA CYS A 25 36.41 -26.14 -8.66
C CYS A 25 35.17 -27.04 -8.82
N GLY A 26 35.08 -28.08 -9.64
CA GLY A 26 36.04 -28.88 -10.37
C GLY A 26 35.34 -30.22 -10.64
N ASP A 27 35.42 -30.63 -11.89
CA ASP A 27 34.95 -31.86 -12.55
C ASP A 27 35.06 -33.18 -11.74
N SER A 28 34.06 -34.07 -11.85
CA SER A 28 34.25 -35.54 -11.88
C SER A 28 32.97 -36.30 -12.27
N SER A 29 32.95 -36.78 -13.52
CA SER A 29 32.72 -38.18 -13.96
C SER A 29 31.67 -39.07 -13.25
N GLY A 30 30.67 -39.50 -14.02
CA GLY A 30 30.24 -40.90 -14.21
C GLY A 30 29.67 -41.70 -13.03
N ASP A 31 28.43 -42.19 -13.17
CA ASP A 31 28.13 -43.62 -13.36
C ASP A 31 26.61 -43.85 -13.49
N ASP A 32 26.26 -44.68 -14.46
CA ASP A 32 24.95 -45.31 -14.62
C ASP A 32 24.71 -46.28 -13.46
N ASP A 33 23.52 -46.29 -12.84
CA ASP A 33 23.00 -47.57 -12.30
C ASP A 33 21.47 -47.60 -12.14
N VAL A 34 20.97 -48.81 -12.35
CA VAL A 34 19.60 -49.27 -12.47
C VAL A 34 19.14 -49.86 -11.13
N GLY A 35 17.86 -49.72 -10.77
CA GLY A 35 17.22 -50.49 -9.68
C GLY A 35 16.14 -49.67 -8.96
N ASP A 36 14.84 -49.85 -9.18
CA ASP A 36 13.98 -51.02 -8.93
C ASP A 36 13.68 -51.22 -7.43
N ASP A 37 12.38 -51.06 -7.13
CA ASP A 37 11.52 -51.67 -6.12
C ASP A 37 11.67 -51.47 -4.59
N ASP A 38 10.45 -51.41 -4.00
CA ASP A 38 9.98 -51.91 -2.71
C ASP A 38 10.00 -51.05 -1.43
N GLU A 39 8.76 -50.70 -1.03
CA GLU A 39 8.10 -51.00 0.26
C GLU A 39 8.90 -50.84 1.57
N ALA A 40 8.40 -50.00 2.49
CA ALA A 40 7.75 -50.44 3.74
C ALA A 40 7.68 -49.35 4.83
N SER A 41 6.46 -49.20 5.37
CA SER A 41 6.06 -49.01 6.78
C SER A 41 7.11 -48.66 7.85
N GLY A 42 6.81 -47.62 8.65
CA GLY A 42 7.44 -47.37 9.95
C GLY A 42 6.72 -46.33 10.80
N THR A 43 5.74 -46.78 11.60
CA THR A 43 5.17 -46.11 12.79
C THR A 43 6.15 -46.20 13.96
N GLU A 44 6.41 -45.12 14.71
CA GLU A 44 6.63 -44.98 16.20
C GLU A 44 6.72 -43.45 16.46
N ASP A 45 5.83 -42.76 17.19
CA ASP A 45 5.49 -42.74 18.62
C ASP A 45 6.65 -42.30 19.55
N THR A 46 6.52 -41.13 20.20
CA THR A 46 7.19 -40.75 21.48
C THR A 46 6.70 -39.38 22.02
N THR A 47 5.70 -39.46 22.89
CA THR A 47 5.62 -38.91 24.27
C THR A 47 6.46 -37.70 24.74
N GLU A 48 5.71 -36.74 25.29
CA GLU A 48 5.79 -36.17 26.67
C GLU A 48 6.65 -34.93 27.04
N SER A 49 5.90 -33.95 27.58
CA SER A 49 6.08 -33.21 28.85
C SER A 49 7.25 -32.23 29.01
N ASP A 50 6.94 -30.95 29.26
CA ASP A 50 7.12 -30.40 30.63
C ASP A 50 6.38 -29.07 30.88
N SER A 51 5.95 -28.90 32.13
CA SER A 51 5.32 -27.71 32.71
C SER A 51 6.37 -26.81 33.37
N GLY A 52 6.16 -25.49 33.33
CA GLY A 52 7.01 -24.52 34.03
C GLY A 52 6.21 -23.32 34.51
N THR A 53 5.66 -23.43 35.71
CA THR A 53 5.14 -22.32 36.52
C THR A 53 6.31 -21.64 37.22
N GLU A 54 6.44 -20.33 37.11
CA GLU A 54 7.31 -19.52 37.97
C GLU A 54 6.49 -18.36 38.55
N THR A 55 6.51 -18.29 39.87
CA THR A 55 5.77 -17.38 40.75
C THR A 55 6.77 -16.37 41.29
N GLU A 56 6.60 -15.08 41.01
CA GLU A 56 7.41 -14.03 41.63
C GLU A 56 6.54 -13.25 42.63
N THR A 57 6.81 -13.52 43.91
CA THR A 57 6.32 -12.77 45.07
C THR A 57 7.29 -11.62 45.38
N GLY A 58 6.80 -10.38 45.32
CA GLY A 58 7.52 -9.19 45.80
C GLY A 58 6.64 -8.38 46.74
N SER A 59 6.97 -8.45 48.04
CA SER A 59 6.42 -7.60 49.10
C SER A 59 6.96 -6.18 49.02
N ASP A 60 6.09 -5.19 49.20
CA ASP A 60 6.49 -3.92 49.83
C ASP A 60 5.37 -3.37 50.73
N ASP A 61 5.75 -3.18 51.99
CA ASP A 61 4.99 -2.59 53.10
C ASP A 61 5.10 -1.07 53.04
N GLY A 62 4.01 -0.31 53.29
CA GLY A 62 4.14 1.15 53.31
C GLY A 62 2.92 2.02 53.60
N GLU A 63 2.35 1.86 54.79
CA GLU A 63 1.83 2.95 55.63
C GLU A 63 0.43 3.59 55.39
N THR A 64 -0.27 3.67 56.51
CA THR A 64 -1.65 4.10 56.82
C THR A 64 -1.90 5.62 56.82
N GLY A 65 -3.13 6.03 56.48
CA GLY A 65 -3.61 7.40 56.73
C GLY A 65 -5.08 7.72 56.41
N THR A 66 -6.01 7.20 57.22
CA THR A 66 -7.24 7.85 57.74
C THR A 66 -8.31 8.48 56.80
N THR A 67 -9.44 7.78 56.71
CA THR A 67 -10.87 8.18 56.56
C THR A 67 -11.28 9.63 56.28
N THR A 68 -12.14 9.83 55.27
CA THR A 68 -13.36 10.67 55.36
C THR A 68 -14.45 10.07 54.47
N GLU A 69 -15.55 9.68 55.10
CA GLU A 69 -16.80 9.30 54.46
C GLU A 69 -17.43 10.53 53.79
N GLY A 70 -17.86 10.36 52.55
CA GLY A 70 -18.53 11.40 51.76
C GLY A 70 -19.18 10.77 50.53
N GLU A 71 -20.43 10.37 50.70
CA GLU A 71 -21.36 9.93 49.67
C GLU A 71 -21.37 10.91 48.49
N THR A 72 -21.14 10.43 47.26
CA THR A 72 -22.05 10.67 46.11
C THR A 72 -21.72 9.64 45.04
N ASP A 73 -22.64 8.70 44.86
CA ASP A 73 -22.70 7.78 43.72
C ASP A 73 -23.11 8.63 42.50
N VAL A 74 -22.12 9.18 41.80
CA VAL A 74 -22.28 9.72 40.45
C VAL A 74 -21.75 8.64 39.54
N GLY A 75 -22.66 7.93 38.88
CA GLY A 75 -22.30 7.18 37.68
C GLY A 75 -21.78 8.17 36.64
N GLU A 76 -20.47 8.39 36.62
CA GLU A 76 -19.76 8.85 35.43
C GLU A 76 -19.91 7.74 34.41
N THR A 77 -20.95 7.87 33.59
CA THR A 77 -20.88 7.34 32.25
C THR A 77 -19.82 8.21 31.59
N ASP A 78 -18.60 7.69 31.53
CA ASP A 78 -17.46 8.31 30.86
C ASP A 78 -17.73 8.24 29.35
N THR A 79 -18.74 8.98 28.91
CA THR A 79 -18.87 9.42 27.53
C THR A 79 -17.98 10.65 27.44
N THR A 80 -16.67 10.44 27.33
CA THR A 80 -15.83 11.42 26.64
C THR A 80 -16.39 11.51 25.22
N GLU A 81 -17.42 12.33 25.03
CA GLU A 81 -17.64 13.01 23.77
C GLU A 81 -16.34 13.77 23.54
N GLU A 82 -15.41 13.13 22.83
CA GLU A 82 -14.26 13.78 22.20
C GLU A 82 -14.85 15.00 21.52
N THR A 83 -14.66 16.16 22.16
CA THR A 83 -15.29 17.38 21.68
C THR A 83 -14.60 17.67 20.37
N ALA A 84 -15.36 17.64 19.27
CA ALA A 84 -14.84 17.93 17.94
C ALA A 84 -13.97 19.19 18.00
N GLY A 85 -12.78 19.11 17.42
CA GLY A 85 -11.80 20.17 17.49
C GLY A 85 -12.16 21.37 16.60
N ASP A 86 -11.23 22.31 16.50
CA ASP A 86 -11.42 23.56 15.76
C ASP A 86 -10.75 23.54 14.38
N LEU A 87 -10.17 22.43 13.94
CA LEU A 87 -9.52 22.35 12.64
C LEU A 87 -10.53 22.13 11.50
N PRO A 88 -10.53 22.97 10.45
CA PRO A 88 -11.41 22.78 9.30
C PRO A 88 -10.95 21.61 8.43
N ASN A 89 -11.82 21.12 7.55
CA ASN A 89 -11.46 20.14 6.52
C ASN A 89 -10.25 20.63 5.69
N GLY A 90 -9.34 19.70 5.38
CA GLY A 90 -8.05 19.94 4.74
C GLY A 90 -6.93 20.42 5.66
N ALA A 91 -7.20 20.71 6.93
CA ALA A 91 -6.15 21.02 7.89
C ALA A 91 -5.40 19.75 8.31
N ALA A 92 -4.09 19.87 8.51
CA ALA A 92 -3.28 18.76 9.01
C ALA A 92 -3.68 18.39 10.44
N CYS A 93 -3.83 17.10 10.71
CA CYS A 93 -4.24 16.55 11.99
C CYS A 93 -3.43 15.29 12.35
N THR A 94 -3.46 14.92 13.62
CA THR A 94 -2.89 13.67 14.14
C THR A 94 -3.90 12.78 14.85
N SER A 95 -5.09 13.30 15.12
CA SER A 95 -6.21 12.56 15.70
C SER A 95 -7.54 13.22 15.36
N ASP A 96 -8.58 12.41 15.34
CA ASP A 96 -9.99 12.76 15.09
C ASP A 96 -10.47 13.97 15.92
N GLY A 97 -10.17 14.00 17.22
CA GLY A 97 -10.56 15.10 18.11
C GLY A 97 -9.97 16.48 17.78
N GLU A 98 -9.02 16.59 16.85
CA GLU A 98 -8.51 17.89 16.38
C GLU A 98 -9.43 18.52 15.32
N CYS A 99 -10.22 17.71 14.62
CA CYS A 99 -11.02 18.10 13.47
C CYS A 99 -12.44 18.53 13.87
N MET A 100 -12.97 19.55 13.20
CA MET A 100 -14.37 19.99 13.37
C MET A 100 -15.38 18.91 12.99
N SER A 101 -15.00 18.04 12.07
CA SER A 101 -15.76 16.86 11.66
C SER A 101 -15.61 15.67 12.61
N ALA A 102 -14.68 15.76 13.56
CA ALA A 102 -14.17 14.63 14.34
C ALA A 102 -13.52 13.52 13.49
N ASN A 103 -13.12 13.78 12.24
CA ASN A 103 -12.54 12.79 11.34
C ASN A 103 -11.19 13.26 10.79
N CYS A 104 -10.13 12.57 11.20
CA CYS A 104 -8.76 12.77 10.73
C CYS A 104 -8.32 11.57 9.87
N TYR A 105 -8.34 11.74 8.54
CA TYR A 105 -7.88 10.70 7.62
C TYR A 105 -6.35 10.67 7.59
N VAL A 106 -5.75 9.59 8.11
CA VAL A 106 -4.29 9.45 8.20
C VAL A 106 -3.75 8.58 7.08
N VAL A 107 -2.97 9.18 6.18
CA VAL A 107 -2.19 8.45 5.20
C VAL A 107 -0.78 8.23 5.76
N PRO A 108 -0.31 6.97 5.90
CA PRO A 108 1.05 6.69 6.35
C PRO A 108 2.10 7.48 5.56
N PHE A 109 3.11 8.01 6.25
CA PHE A 109 4.19 8.89 5.74
C PHE A 109 3.76 10.29 5.27
N LEU A 110 2.52 10.48 4.82
CA LEU A 110 2.00 11.77 4.35
C LEU A 110 1.30 12.58 5.44
N GLY A 111 0.92 11.93 6.55
CA GLY A 111 0.28 12.58 7.69
C GLY A 111 -1.24 12.51 7.63
N GLY A 112 -1.90 13.16 8.58
CA GLY A 112 -3.36 13.24 8.64
C GLY A 112 -3.91 14.53 8.06
N GLN A 113 -5.09 14.46 7.44
CA GLN A 113 -5.88 15.62 7.07
C GLN A 113 -7.31 15.49 7.61
N CYS A 114 -7.83 16.56 8.20
CA CYS A 114 -9.22 16.62 8.59
C CYS A 114 -10.11 16.51 7.35
N GLY A 115 -11.16 15.70 7.41
CA GLY A 115 -12.12 15.59 6.32
C GLY A 115 -13.49 15.19 6.82
N GLU A 116 -14.42 14.93 5.91
CA GLU A 116 -15.79 14.59 6.26
C GLU A 116 -15.90 13.19 6.87
N CYS A 117 -14.97 12.29 6.55
CA CYS A 117 -14.93 10.88 6.95
C CYS A 117 -13.49 10.41 7.12
N ASN A 118 -13.23 9.38 7.92
CA ASN A 118 -11.99 8.62 7.90
C ASN A 118 -12.21 7.13 7.57
N GLU A 119 -13.46 6.67 7.66
CA GLU A 119 -13.92 5.34 7.29
C GLU A 119 -15.26 5.41 6.54
N ASP A 120 -15.67 4.32 5.89
CA ASP A 120 -16.95 4.27 5.17
C ASP A 120 -18.16 4.49 6.10
N ALA A 121 -18.05 4.10 7.37
CA ALA A 121 -19.13 4.17 8.36
C ALA A 121 -19.48 5.61 8.79
N ASP A 122 -18.62 6.58 8.51
CA ASP A 122 -18.89 8.01 8.74
C ASP A 122 -19.86 8.60 7.71
N CYS A 123 -20.08 7.90 6.59
CA CYS A 123 -20.91 8.35 5.50
C CYS A 123 -22.32 7.76 5.60
N ASP A 124 -23.35 8.61 5.44
CA ASP A 124 -24.76 8.20 5.46
C ASP A 124 -25.10 7.15 4.38
N ALA A 125 -24.37 7.22 3.25
CA ALA A 125 -24.41 6.29 2.14
C ALA A 125 -23.08 6.38 1.36
N GLY A 126 -22.73 5.32 0.63
CA GLY A 126 -21.48 5.25 -0.12
C GLY A 126 -20.27 5.13 0.80
N GLY A 127 -19.11 5.56 0.32
CA GLY A 127 -17.83 5.36 1.02
C GLY A 127 -17.05 6.65 1.29
N CYS A 128 -15.87 6.49 1.86
CA CYS A 128 -14.96 7.59 2.14
C CYS A 128 -13.85 7.70 1.08
N THR A 129 -13.82 8.82 0.35
CA THR A 129 -12.73 9.10 -0.59
C THR A 129 -11.54 9.71 0.14
N ALA A 130 -10.38 9.08 0.00
CA ALA A 130 -9.12 9.53 0.61
C ALA A 130 -8.76 10.96 0.15
N PRO A 131 -8.18 11.79 1.03
CA PRO A 131 -7.76 13.14 0.66
C PRO A 131 -6.60 13.08 -0.33
N ASN A 132 -6.62 13.95 -1.34
CA ASN A 132 -5.41 14.22 -2.11
C ASN A 132 -4.38 14.96 -1.22
N PRO A 133 -3.18 14.39 -1.00
CA PRO A 133 -2.16 14.97 -0.13
C PRO A 133 -1.58 16.29 -0.67
N PHE A 134 -1.80 16.59 -1.94
CA PHE A 134 -1.36 17.82 -2.61
C PHE A 134 -2.44 18.92 -2.58
N GLU A 135 -3.65 18.59 -2.14
CA GLU A 135 -4.75 19.53 -1.96
C GLU A 135 -5.07 19.74 -0.47
N SER A 136 -5.94 20.69 -0.17
CA SER A 136 -6.35 21.02 1.21
C SER A 136 -7.86 20.91 1.37
N ASN A 137 -8.45 19.86 0.79
CA ASN A 137 -9.89 19.62 0.81
C ASN A 137 -10.29 18.60 1.89
N GLY A 138 -9.36 17.76 2.35
CA GLY A 138 -9.67 16.65 3.24
C GLY A 138 -10.32 15.47 2.50
N SER A 139 -10.62 14.40 3.23
CA SER A 139 -11.44 13.30 2.75
C SER A 139 -12.89 13.73 2.60
N THR A 140 -13.62 13.11 1.68
CA THR A 140 -15.01 13.44 1.38
C THR A 140 -15.86 12.20 1.25
N CYS A 141 -17.07 12.25 1.79
CA CYS A 141 -18.06 11.19 1.56
C CYS A 141 -18.50 11.20 0.09
N ASN A 142 -18.62 10.01 -0.49
CA ASN A 142 -19.12 9.81 -1.85
C ASN A 142 -20.32 8.87 -1.85
N MET A 143 -20.96 8.64 -2.99
CA MET A 143 -22.18 7.82 -3.08
C MET A 143 -21.92 6.39 -3.59
N GLY A 144 -20.67 5.92 -3.57
CA GLY A 144 -20.27 4.61 -4.11
C GLY A 144 -20.08 4.61 -5.62
N GLU A 145 -19.96 5.79 -6.23
CA GLU A 145 -19.82 5.95 -7.68
C GLU A 145 -18.47 5.44 -8.18
N LEU A 146 -18.35 5.24 -9.50
CA LEU A 146 -17.12 4.76 -10.14
C LEU A 146 -15.92 5.68 -9.80
N GLY A 147 -14.87 5.10 -9.23
CA GLY A 147 -13.67 5.81 -8.75
C GLY A 147 -13.82 6.46 -7.36
N GLY A 148 -15.00 6.39 -6.75
CA GLY A 148 -15.23 6.80 -5.37
C GLY A 148 -14.51 5.87 -4.40
N GLY A 149 -13.91 6.43 -3.34
CA GLY A 149 -13.22 5.63 -2.33
C GLY A 149 -14.18 4.74 -1.53
N CYS A 150 -13.68 3.57 -1.13
CA CYS A 150 -14.42 2.55 -0.41
C CYS A 150 -13.49 1.68 0.44
N GLU A 151 -14.03 1.07 1.48
CA GLU A 151 -13.38 0.01 2.27
C GLU A 151 -14.01 -1.36 1.98
N SER A 152 -15.24 -1.38 1.47
CA SER A 152 -15.96 -2.60 1.12
C SER A 152 -16.83 -2.44 -0.13
N SER A 153 -17.11 -3.53 -0.84
CA SER A 153 -17.99 -3.49 -2.02
C SER A 153 -19.45 -3.18 -1.67
N ASP A 154 -19.84 -3.24 -0.40
CA ASP A 154 -21.21 -2.96 0.05
C ASP A 154 -21.58 -1.47 -0.08
N VAL A 155 -20.58 -0.59 -0.12
CA VAL A 155 -20.80 0.85 -0.31
C VAL A 155 -20.84 1.28 -1.76
N CYS A 156 -20.39 0.43 -2.68
CA CYS A 156 -20.33 0.74 -4.10
C CYS A 156 -21.71 0.63 -4.77
N GLU A 157 -21.93 1.41 -5.83
CA GLU A 157 -23.14 1.31 -6.63
C GLU A 157 -23.29 -0.07 -7.28
N ASP A 158 -24.53 -0.44 -7.61
CA ASP A 158 -24.87 -1.74 -8.21
C ASP A 158 -23.99 -2.05 -9.44
N GLY A 159 -23.25 -3.15 -9.37
CA GLY A 159 -22.37 -3.61 -10.46
C GLY A 159 -20.92 -3.15 -10.35
N LEU A 160 -20.59 -2.35 -9.33
CA LEU A 160 -19.22 -2.01 -8.98
C LEU A 160 -18.72 -2.89 -7.83
N THR A 161 -17.40 -3.01 -7.70
CA THR A 161 -16.74 -3.68 -6.58
C THR A 161 -15.65 -2.79 -6.01
N CYS A 162 -15.46 -2.84 -4.70
CA CYS A 162 -14.36 -2.14 -4.06
C CYS A 162 -13.06 -2.92 -4.30
N GLY A 163 -12.09 -2.29 -4.96
CA GLY A 163 -10.82 -2.91 -5.27
C GLY A 163 -9.65 -1.96 -5.02
N ASN A 164 -8.49 -2.52 -4.71
CA ASN A 164 -7.27 -1.74 -4.62
C ASN A 164 -6.84 -1.29 -6.02
N VAL A 165 -6.63 0.02 -6.18
CA VAL A 165 -6.14 0.61 -7.44
C VAL A 165 -4.66 0.99 -7.33
N LEU A 166 -4.23 1.37 -6.11
CA LEU A 166 -2.85 1.68 -5.82
C LEU A 166 -2.48 1.06 -4.47
N ASP A 167 -1.45 0.23 -4.47
CA ASP A 167 -0.83 -0.29 -3.26
C ASP A 167 0.67 0.02 -3.26
N LEU A 168 1.09 0.91 -2.37
CA LEU A 168 2.49 1.17 -2.09
C LEU A 168 2.88 0.47 -0.78
N LEU A 169 3.33 -0.78 -0.88
CA LEU A 169 3.81 -1.65 0.23
C LEU A 169 2.81 -1.97 1.35
N GLY A 170 1.52 -1.94 1.06
CA GLY A 170 0.47 -1.98 2.07
C GLY A 170 0.45 -0.74 2.96
N LEU A 171 1.29 0.26 2.70
CA LEU A 171 1.40 1.48 3.50
C LEU A 171 0.43 2.54 2.99
N ILE A 172 0.36 2.73 1.67
CA ILE A 172 -0.63 3.59 1.04
C ILE A 172 -1.47 2.70 0.15
N GLN A 173 -2.68 2.41 0.61
CA GLN A 173 -3.66 1.64 -0.13
C GLN A 173 -4.80 2.58 -0.51
N ILE A 174 -5.06 2.72 -1.81
CA ILE A 174 -6.22 3.43 -2.33
C ILE A 174 -7.16 2.39 -2.89
N ASN A 175 -8.31 2.24 -2.21
CA ASN A 175 -9.38 1.36 -2.63
C ASN A 175 -10.50 2.21 -3.20
N THR A 176 -11.01 1.85 -4.37
CA THR A 176 -12.11 2.57 -5.02
C THR A 176 -13.13 1.61 -5.62
N CYS A 177 -14.33 2.10 -5.83
CA CYS A 177 -15.39 1.38 -6.53
C CYS A 177 -15.05 1.32 -8.03
N GLY A 178 -14.72 0.12 -8.52
CA GLY A 178 -14.36 -0.15 -9.92
C GLY A 178 -15.31 -1.12 -10.60
N ASN A 179 -15.14 -1.28 -11.91
CA ASN A 179 -15.90 -2.26 -12.70
C ASN A 179 -15.40 -3.70 -12.49
N CYS A 180 -14.18 -3.86 -11.97
CA CYS A 180 -13.55 -5.15 -11.76
C CYS A 180 -12.59 -5.12 -10.58
N GLU A 181 -12.36 -6.28 -9.98
CA GLU A 181 -11.27 -6.54 -9.04
C GLU A 181 -10.27 -7.53 -9.65
N THR A 182 -10.77 -8.44 -10.48
CA THR A 182 -9.98 -9.47 -11.17
C THR A 182 -10.42 -9.58 -12.62
N ASP A 183 -9.56 -10.16 -13.46
CA ASP A 183 -9.84 -10.37 -14.88
C ASP A 183 -11.11 -11.22 -15.12
N ASP A 184 -11.45 -12.12 -14.18
CA ASP A 184 -12.65 -12.96 -14.27
C ASP A 184 -13.96 -12.15 -14.19
N MET A 185 -13.89 -10.90 -13.73
CA MET A 185 -15.04 -9.98 -13.72
C MET A 185 -15.24 -9.26 -15.06
N CYS A 186 -14.25 -9.30 -15.94
CA CYS A 186 -14.30 -8.66 -17.25
C CYS A 186 -14.87 -9.60 -18.33
N THR A 187 -15.47 -9.02 -19.37
CA THR A 187 -16.02 -9.76 -20.51
C THR A 187 -15.07 -9.71 -21.71
N ASP A 188 -15.29 -10.55 -22.72
CA ASP A 188 -14.61 -10.45 -24.02
C ASP A 188 -13.06 -10.51 -23.96
N ASP A 189 -12.52 -11.34 -23.06
CA ASP A 189 -11.07 -11.51 -22.85
C ASP A 189 -10.35 -10.20 -22.44
N GLN A 190 -11.09 -9.26 -21.84
CA GLN A 190 -10.55 -8.03 -21.26
C GLN A 190 -9.78 -8.28 -19.97
N ILE A 191 -8.90 -7.35 -19.62
CA ILE A 191 -8.04 -7.39 -18.44
C ILE A 191 -8.51 -6.31 -17.47
N CYS A 192 -8.58 -6.66 -16.18
CA CYS A 192 -8.81 -5.71 -15.12
C CYS A 192 -7.51 -4.95 -14.83
N ALA A 193 -7.49 -3.65 -15.13
CA ALA A 193 -6.31 -2.82 -14.96
C ALA A 193 -6.60 -1.59 -14.10
N PRO A 194 -5.64 -1.18 -13.25
CA PRO A 194 -5.75 0.05 -12.48
C PRO A 194 -5.48 1.27 -13.38
N LEU A 195 -6.46 2.16 -13.48
CA LEU A 195 -6.33 3.46 -14.12
C LEU A 195 -6.12 4.52 -13.03
N VAL A 196 -4.86 4.78 -12.69
CA VAL A 196 -4.47 5.70 -11.61
C VAL A 196 -4.10 7.07 -12.16
N SER A 197 -4.63 8.12 -11.53
CA SER A 197 -4.19 9.50 -11.68
C SER A 197 -3.55 9.97 -10.38
N VAL A 198 -2.21 9.99 -10.35
CA VAL A 198 -1.48 10.39 -9.14
C VAL A 198 -1.64 11.90 -8.85
N GLU A 199 -1.76 12.72 -9.89
CA GLU A 199 -2.02 14.17 -9.75
C GLU A 199 -3.32 14.42 -8.97
N GLU A 200 -4.35 13.62 -9.27
CA GLU A 200 -5.65 13.70 -8.60
C GLU A 200 -5.72 12.81 -7.35
N PHE A 201 -4.69 12.01 -7.08
CA PHE A 201 -4.67 10.97 -6.05
C PHE A 201 -5.92 10.08 -6.11
N SER A 202 -6.30 9.73 -7.33
CA SER A 202 -7.53 9.00 -7.66
C SER A 202 -7.22 7.83 -8.57
N GLY A 203 -8.19 6.94 -8.73
CA GLY A 203 -8.12 5.94 -9.78
C GLY A 203 -9.32 5.01 -9.76
N VAL A 204 -9.32 4.07 -10.68
CA VAL A 204 -10.39 3.09 -10.83
C VAL A 204 -9.84 1.82 -11.46
N ASN A 205 -10.34 0.66 -11.01
CA ASN A 205 -10.11 -0.60 -11.73
C ASN A 205 -11.17 -0.75 -12.83
N ASP A 206 -10.72 -0.83 -14.08
CA ASP A 206 -11.59 -0.94 -15.24
C ASP A 206 -11.19 -2.09 -16.16
N CYS A 207 -12.16 -2.61 -16.91
CA CYS A 207 -11.97 -3.66 -17.89
C CYS A 207 -11.50 -3.06 -19.22
N ILE A 208 -10.26 -3.33 -19.59
CA ILE A 208 -9.64 -2.80 -20.79
C ILE A 208 -9.28 -3.91 -21.77
N ASP A 209 -9.22 -3.57 -23.06
CA ASP A 209 -8.72 -4.50 -24.06
C ASP A 209 -7.20 -4.68 -23.88
N PRO A 210 -6.65 -5.88 -24.13
CA PRO A 210 -5.22 -6.11 -24.08
C PRO A 210 -4.43 -5.16 -25.00
N GLY A 211 -3.30 -4.66 -24.51
CA GLY A 211 -2.38 -3.79 -25.25
C GLY A 211 -2.86 -2.35 -25.42
N THR A 212 -3.75 -1.87 -24.55
CA THR A 212 -4.30 -0.51 -24.61
C THR A 212 -3.71 0.46 -23.61
N LEU A 213 -3.03 -0.02 -22.57
CA LEU A 213 -2.32 0.88 -21.66
C LEU A 213 -1.14 1.52 -22.37
N GLU A 214 -1.13 2.84 -22.37
CA GLU A 214 -0.06 3.64 -22.94
C GLU A 214 1.21 3.53 -22.10
N GLN A 215 2.32 3.99 -22.69
CA GLN A 215 3.57 4.21 -21.96
C GLN A 215 3.31 5.04 -20.69
N ASP A 216 4.00 4.70 -19.60
CA ASP A 216 3.92 5.36 -18.29
C ASP A 216 2.61 5.12 -17.51
N ALA A 217 1.67 4.32 -18.03
CA ALA A 217 0.48 3.91 -17.30
C ALA A 217 0.81 2.84 -16.23
N PHE A 218 0.04 2.82 -15.14
CA PHE A 218 0.16 1.78 -14.12
C PHE A 218 -0.30 0.43 -14.66
N CYS A 219 0.41 -0.63 -14.31
CA CYS A 219 0.07 -2.00 -14.68
C CYS A 219 0.26 -2.96 -13.51
N ASN A 220 -0.49 -4.06 -13.52
CA ASN A 220 -0.45 -5.05 -12.44
C ASN A 220 0.77 -5.99 -12.60
N LEU A 221 1.74 -5.90 -11.70
CA LEU A 221 2.96 -6.72 -11.70
C LEU A 221 2.70 -8.21 -11.42
N GLU A 222 1.68 -8.54 -10.62
CA GLU A 222 1.42 -9.92 -10.17
C GLU A 222 0.46 -10.69 -11.10
N GLY A 223 0.00 -10.06 -12.18
CA GLY A 223 -1.02 -10.60 -13.07
C GLY A 223 -0.73 -10.37 -14.55
N ASN A 224 -1.78 -10.03 -15.30
CA ASN A 224 -1.73 -9.83 -16.76
C ASN A 224 -1.23 -8.42 -17.16
N GLY A 225 -0.42 -7.75 -16.33
CA GLY A 225 0.05 -6.38 -16.60
C GLY A 225 0.79 -6.24 -17.92
N ASP A 226 1.64 -7.20 -18.27
CA ASP A 226 2.34 -7.22 -19.58
C ASP A 226 1.35 -7.18 -20.75
N ASN A 227 0.26 -7.95 -20.65
CA ASN A 227 -0.75 -8.02 -21.69
C ASN A 227 -1.60 -6.75 -21.76
N ALA A 228 -1.68 -5.97 -20.69
CA ALA A 228 -2.40 -4.70 -20.66
C ALA A 228 -1.62 -3.58 -21.38
N CYS A 229 -0.28 -3.60 -21.27
CA CYS A 229 0.60 -2.60 -21.87
C CYS A 229 0.69 -2.72 -23.40
N ALA A 230 0.60 -1.59 -24.11
CA ALA A 230 0.74 -1.53 -25.56
C ALA A 230 2.11 -2.05 -26.07
N SER A 231 3.14 -1.92 -25.23
CA SER A 231 4.47 -2.48 -25.46
C SER A 231 4.56 -4.00 -25.24
N GLY A 232 3.59 -4.58 -24.54
CA GLY A 232 3.67 -5.94 -24.02
C GLY A 232 4.54 -6.09 -22.77
N ILE A 233 4.97 -4.99 -22.14
CA ILE A 233 5.91 -4.98 -21.02
C ILE A 233 5.42 -4.08 -19.89
N CYS A 234 5.18 -4.69 -18.74
CA CYS A 234 4.95 -4.05 -17.46
C CYS A 234 6.26 -4.09 -16.66
N SER A 235 6.99 -2.98 -16.69
CA SER A 235 8.28 -2.84 -16.01
C SER A 235 8.08 -2.53 -14.52
N THR A 236 8.92 -3.13 -13.67
CA THR A 236 8.96 -2.80 -12.24
C THR A 236 9.70 -1.48 -12.03
N ILE A 237 9.06 -0.57 -11.31
CA ILE A 237 9.64 0.69 -10.85
C ILE A 237 9.85 0.61 -9.34
N ASP A 238 11.11 0.79 -8.94
CA ASP A 238 11.49 0.90 -7.53
C ASP A 238 11.35 2.36 -7.06
N ILE A 239 10.47 2.57 -6.09
CA ILE A 239 10.26 3.84 -5.42
C ILE A 239 11.27 3.93 -4.26
N MET A 240 12.51 4.28 -4.60
CA MET A 240 13.59 4.55 -3.65
C MET A 240 13.94 3.39 -2.69
N GLY A 241 13.80 2.14 -3.12
CA GLY A 241 14.03 0.94 -2.31
C GLY A 241 12.94 0.71 -1.26
N LEU A 242 11.84 1.45 -1.34
CA LEU A 242 10.68 1.28 -0.47
C LEU A 242 9.71 0.36 -1.19
N ALA A 243 9.08 0.82 -2.27
CA ALA A 243 7.97 0.15 -2.93
C ALA A 243 8.30 -0.27 -4.36
N GLU A 244 7.66 -1.32 -4.86
CA GLU A 244 7.70 -1.69 -6.27
C GLU A 244 6.31 -1.49 -6.87
N VAL A 245 6.23 -0.77 -7.98
CA VAL A 245 4.99 -0.60 -8.76
C VAL A 245 5.22 -0.98 -10.21
N GLY A 246 4.16 -1.42 -10.88
CA GLY A 246 4.21 -1.72 -12.31
C GLY A 246 3.93 -0.47 -13.14
N ALA A 247 4.77 -0.23 -14.14
CA ALA A 247 4.55 0.79 -15.16
C ALA A 247 4.75 0.20 -16.55
N CYS A 248 3.85 0.52 -17.48
CA CYS A 248 4.01 0.18 -18.87
C CYS A 248 5.25 0.87 -19.44
N GLY A 249 6.20 0.05 -19.89
CA GLY A 249 7.51 0.48 -20.35
C GLY A 249 7.91 -0.21 -21.64
N GLN A 250 9.03 0.21 -22.23
CA GLN A 250 9.51 -0.35 -23.50
C GLN A 250 10.42 -1.57 -23.32
N CYS A 251 10.95 -1.78 -22.12
CA CYS A 251 11.98 -2.79 -21.86
C CYS A 251 12.02 -3.21 -20.38
N ASN A 252 12.44 -4.45 -20.11
CA ASN A 252 12.85 -4.88 -18.78
C ASN A 252 14.38 -5.00 -18.68
N SER A 253 15.04 -5.15 -19.82
CA SER A 253 16.49 -5.32 -19.93
C SER A 253 17.00 -4.79 -21.27
N ASP A 254 18.32 -4.65 -21.39
CA ASP A 254 18.98 -4.24 -22.65
C ASP A 254 18.64 -5.17 -23.83
N ASP A 255 18.26 -6.43 -23.59
CA ASP A 255 17.90 -7.39 -24.64
C ASP A 255 16.58 -7.03 -25.34
N ASP A 256 15.72 -6.24 -24.69
CA ASP A 256 14.46 -5.74 -25.25
C ASP A 256 14.69 -4.51 -26.15
N CYS A 257 15.85 -3.87 -26.01
CA CYS A 257 16.25 -2.70 -26.76
C CYS A 257 17.10 -3.12 -27.96
N ALA A 258 16.71 -2.75 -29.18
CA ALA A 258 17.32 -3.20 -30.44
C ALA A 258 18.73 -2.61 -30.70
N GLY A 259 19.65 -2.74 -29.75
CA GLY A 259 21.00 -2.16 -29.74
C GLY A 259 21.16 -0.95 -28.81
N ASP A 260 20.09 -0.50 -28.16
CA ASP A 260 20.09 0.59 -27.17
C ASP A 260 20.17 0.03 -25.73
N THR A 261 20.26 0.89 -24.72
CA THR A 261 20.27 0.48 -23.31
C THR A 261 18.88 0.68 -22.72
N CYS A 262 18.42 -0.30 -21.94
CA CYS A 262 17.20 -0.15 -21.18
C CYS A 262 17.45 0.74 -19.97
N VAL A 263 16.76 1.88 -19.94
CA VAL A 263 16.75 2.76 -18.77
C VAL A 263 15.51 2.47 -17.98
N ALA A 264 15.74 2.07 -16.73
CA ALA A 264 14.69 1.78 -15.76
C ALA A 264 13.77 2.99 -15.60
N GLY A 265 12.48 2.70 -15.41
CA GLY A 265 11.51 3.71 -15.06
C GLY A 265 11.78 4.32 -13.68
N GLU A 266 11.13 5.45 -13.41
CA GLU A 266 11.20 6.12 -12.11
C GLU A 266 9.83 6.65 -11.69
N PHE A 267 9.62 6.74 -10.37
CA PHE A 267 8.49 7.46 -9.78
C PHE A 267 8.99 8.79 -9.23
N VAL A 268 8.56 9.89 -9.86
CA VAL A 268 8.96 11.24 -9.47
C VAL A 268 8.04 11.74 -8.35
N LEU A 269 8.43 11.52 -7.09
CA LEU A 269 7.65 11.91 -5.91
C LEU A 269 7.22 13.39 -5.90
N ASP A 270 8.10 14.28 -6.39
CA ASP A 270 7.83 15.73 -6.40
C ASP A 270 6.66 16.12 -7.31
N SER A 271 6.39 15.33 -8.35
CA SER A 271 5.31 15.58 -9.31
C SER A 271 4.25 14.48 -9.34
N GLY A 272 4.43 13.41 -8.55
CA GLY A 272 3.60 12.20 -8.63
C GLY A 272 3.66 11.50 -9.99
N MET A 273 4.69 11.74 -10.81
CA MET A 273 4.70 11.20 -12.17
C MET A 273 5.32 9.81 -12.19
N LEU A 274 4.60 8.84 -12.74
CA LEU A 274 5.15 7.54 -13.12
C LEU A 274 5.80 7.68 -14.49
N VAL A 275 7.03 7.20 -14.64
CA VAL A 275 7.72 7.13 -15.94
C VAL A 275 8.18 5.70 -16.12
N GLY A 276 7.59 4.98 -17.07
CA GLY A 276 7.96 3.62 -17.44
C GLY A 276 9.36 3.53 -18.02
N SER A 277 9.90 2.32 -18.10
CA SER A 277 11.22 2.10 -18.71
C SER A 277 11.24 2.50 -20.19
N THR A 278 12.40 2.93 -20.69
CA THR A 278 12.59 3.34 -22.09
C THR A 278 13.91 2.84 -22.66
N CYS A 279 13.94 2.57 -23.96
CA CYS A 279 15.18 2.27 -24.69
C CYS A 279 15.85 3.56 -25.17
N GLN A 280 17.12 3.78 -24.80
CA GLN A 280 17.88 4.97 -25.21
C GLN A 280 19.39 4.75 -25.36
#